data_AF-A0A0M8W374-F1
#
_entry.id   AF-A0A0M8W374-F1
#
_cell.length_a   1.000
_cell.length_b   1.000
_cell.length_c   1.000
_cell.angle_alpha   90.00
_cell.angle_beta   90.00
_cell.angle_gamma   90.00
#
_symmetry.space_group_name_H-M   'P 1'
#
loop_
_entity.id
_entity.type
_entity.pdbx_description
1 polymer ?
#
loop_
_entity_poly.entity_id
_entity_poly.type
_entity_poly.pdbx_seq_one_letter_code
_entity_poly.pdbx_strand_id
1 'polypeptide(L)'
;MRRHLSAALVAGWGLFNGVLLAVLAVYGESPMVYWLWGGVVVLLQLAALAVLLSSRTAPDQHVRYRVPDRGAGAVLPAAAGLLLVALCFVYGRWLLAVALPLLAVAAALAVRGTTARER
;
A
#
# COMPACT_ATOMS: atom_id res chain seq x y z
N MET A 1 -12.83 -8.77 17.86
CA MET A 1 -11.86 -9.69 17.19
C MET A 1 -11.86 -9.58 15.66
N ARG A 2 -13.01 -9.61 14.95
CA ARG A 2 -13.03 -9.54 13.46
C ARG A 2 -12.36 -8.29 12.85
N ARG A 3 -12.37 -7.16 13.57
CA ARG A 3 -11.74 -5.88 13.12
C ARG A 3 -10.24 -5.98 12.82
N HIS A 4 -9.51 -6.90 13.44
CA HIS A 4 -8.06 -7.06 13.21
C HIS A 4 -7.72 -8.26 12.32
N LEU A 5 -8.72 -9.02 11.86
CA LEU A 5 -8.49 -10.23 11.07
C LEU A 5 -7.78 -9.89 9.74
N SER A 6 -8.18 -8.80 9.08
CA SER A 6 -7.54 -8.33 7.85
C SER A 6 -6.09 -7.92 8.07
N ALA A 7 -5.79 -7.15 9.13
CA ALA A 7 -4.42 -6.78 9.48
C ALA A 7 -3.56 -8.02 9.81
N ALA A 8 -4.11 -8.97 10.57
CA ALA A 8 -3.42 -10.21 10.91
C ALA A 8 -3.14 -11.08 9.69
N LEU A 9 -4.08 -11.18 8.75
CA LEU A 9 -3.88 -11.92 7.49
C LEU A 9 -2.78 -11.28 6.64
N VAL A 10 -2.80 -9.96 6.47
CA VAL A 10 -1.75 -9.25 5.70
C VAL A 10 -0.39 -9.38 6.38
N ALA A 11 -0.33 -9.26 7.70
CA ALA A 11 0.91 -9.44 8.45
C ALA A 11 1.43 -10.89 8.38
N GLY A 12 0.54 -11.88 8.50
CA GLY A 12 0.90 -13.29 8.36
C GLY A 12 1.43 -13.61 6.96
N TRP A 13 0.81 -13.04 5.93
CA TRP A 13 1.29 -13.15 4.55
C TRP A 13 2.67 -12.50 4.35
N GLY A 14 2.88 -11.30 4.92
CA GLY A 14 4.18 -10.62 4.90
C GLY A 14 5.28 -11.43 5.59
N LEU A 15 4.99 -12.01 6.76
CA LEU A 15 5.91 -12.88 7.48
C LEU A 15 6.25 -14.15 6.70
N PHE A 16 5.27 -14.78 6.07
CA PHE A 16 5.51 -15.94 5.20
C PHE A 16 6.45 -15.60 4.03
N ASN A 17 6.26 -14.44 3.39
CA ASN A 17 7.19 -13.95 2.38
C ASN A 17 8.59 -13.67 2.96
N GLY A 18 8.67 -13.24 4.21
CA GLY A 18 9.94 -13.09 4.94
C GLY A 18 10.68 -14.42 5.11
N VAL A 19 9.95 -15.52 5.37
CA VAL A 19 10.53 -16.87 5.41
C VAL A 19 11.09 -17.26 4.03
N LEU A 20 10.33 -17.02 2.96
CA LEU A 20 10.81 -17.29 1.59
C LEU A 20 12.04 -16.45 1.23
N LEU A 21 12.08 -15.19 1.66
CA LEU A 21 13.26 -14.34 1.51
C LEU A 21 14.47 -14.89 2.28
N ALA A 22 14.27 -15.41 3.50
CA ALA A 22 15.35 -16.04 4.25
C ALA A 22 15.88 -17.31 3.53
N VAL A 23 14.99 -18.08 2.89
CA VAL A 23 15.39 -19.20 2.03
C VAL A 23 16.24 -18.71 0.85
N LEU A 24 15.80 -17.67 0.13
CA LEU A 24 16.59 -17.07 -0.96
C LEU A 24 17.95 -16.55 -0.47
N ALA A 25 18.02 -16.05 0.77
CA ALA A 25 19.26 -15.62 1.39
C ALA A 25 20.25 -16.79 1.58
N VAL A 26 19.76 -17.95 2.03
CA VAL A 26 20.56 -19.18 2.15
C VAL A 26 21.05 -19.68 0.79
N TYR A 27 20.23 -19.54 -0.26
CA TYR A 27 20.62 -19.91 -1.63
C TYR A 27 21.65 -18.96 -2.27
N GLY A 28 22.00 -17.82 -1.62
CA GLY A 28 23.03 -16.91 -2.13
C GLY A 28 22.63 -16.17 -3.41
N GLU A 29 21.33 -15.92 -3.59
CA GLU A 29 20.78 -15.13 -4.68
C GLU A 29 21.35 -13.72 -4.82
N SER A 30 21.07 -13.10 -5.98
CA SER A 30 21.60 -11.77 -6.28
C SER A 30 21.03 -10.67 -5.35
N PRO A 31 21.81 -9.59 -5.06
CA PRO A 31 21.34 -8.47 -4.24
C PRO A 31 20.05 -7.82 -4.75
N MET A 32 19.85 -7.79 -6.08
CA MET A 32 18.64 -7.29 -6.73
C MET A 32 17.39 -8.04 -6.27
N VAL A 33 17.48 -9.38 -6.17
CA VAL A 33 16.40 -10.25 -5.73
C VAL A 33 16.05 -9.96 -4.27
N TYR A 34 17.04 -9.76 -3.41
CA TYR A 34 16.82 -9.40 -2.01
C TYR A 34 16.12 -8.06 -1.84
N TRP A 35 16.49 -7.04 -2.63
CA TRP A 35 15.81 -5.75 -2.60
C TRP A 35 14.35 -5.83 -3.04
N LEU A 36 14.07 -6.61 -4.09
CA LEU A 36 12.71 -6.77 -4.60
C LEU A 36 11.82 -7.52 -3.59
N TRP A 37 12.26 -8.68 -3.13
CA TRP A 37 11.51 -9.51 -2.20
C TRP A 37 11.43 -8.90 -0.80
N GLY A 38 12.53 -8.34 -0.30
CA GLY A 38 12.57 -7.58 0.95
C GLY A 38 11.65 -6.37 0.92
N GLY A 39 11.62 -5.64 -0.20
CA GLY A 39 10.69 -4.53 -0.39
C GLY A 39 9.23 -4.94 -0.29
N VAL A 40 8.85 -6.08 -0.89
CA VAL A 40 7.49 -6.63 -0.78
C VAL A 40 7.13 -6.97 0.67
N VAL A 41 8.03 -7.64 1.40
CA VAL A 41 7.83 -7.97 2.82
C VAL A 41 7.60 -6.70 3.64
N VAL A 42 8.48 -5.71 3.50
CA VAL A 42 8.34 -4.42 4.22
C VAL A 42 7.03 -3.74 3.87
N LEU A 43 6.65 -3.69 2.59
CA LEU A 43 5.41 -3.06 2.14
C LEU A 43 4.17 -3.74 2.75
N LEU A 44 4.14 -5.07 2.81
CA LEU A 44 3.06 -5.82 3.43
C LEU A 44 2.95 -5.53 4.93
N GLN A 45 4.07 -5.45 5.64
CA GLN A 45 4.06 -5.10 7.07
C GLN A 45 3.58 -3.66 7.31
N LEU A 46 4.01 -2.70 6.49
CA LEU A 46 3.53 -1.32 6.55
C LEU A 46 2.03 -1.23 6.26
N ALA A 47 1.52 -1.98 5.27
CA ALA A 47 0.09 -2.05 4.97
C ALA A 47 -0.70 -2.65 6.14
N ALA A 48 -0.21 -3.75 6.74
CA ALA A 48 -0.83 -4.34 7.91
C ALA A 48 -0.89 -3.36 9.10
N LEU A 49 0.18 -2.60 9.33
CA LEU A 49 0.22 -1.55 10.35
C LEU A 49 -0.77 -0.42 10.05
N ALA A 50 -0.84 0.05 8.81
CA ALA A 50 -1.80 1.08 8.40
C ALA A 50 -3.25 0.61 8.60
N VAL A 51 -3.57 -0.64 8.24
CA VAL A 51 -4.89 -1.24 8.49
C VAL A 51 -5.17 -1.35 9.98
N LEU A 52 -4.18 -1.77 10.78
CA LEU A 52 -4.32 -1.89 12.23
C LEU A 52 -4.57 -0.53 12.90
N LEU A 53 -3.81 0.50 12.50
CA LEU A 53 -3.95 1.87 12.95
C LEU A 53 -5.34 2.42 12.58
N SER A 54 -5.73 2.29 11.31
CA SER A 54 -7.06 2.69 10.83
C SER A 54 -8.19 2.02 11.62
N SER A 55 -8.04 0.71 11.91
CA SER A 55 -9.01 -0.05 12.69
C SER A 55 -9.10 0.39 14.15
N ARG A 56 -8.06 1.01 14.69
CA ARG A 56 -8.02 1.55 16.07
C ARG A 56 -8.54 2.98 16.16
N THR A 57 -8.33 3.79 15.13
CA THR A 57 -8.71 5.21 15.12
C THR A 57 -10.14 5.46 14.65
N ALA A 58 -10.76 4.52 13.94
CA ALA A 58 -12.13 4.69 13.44
C ALA A 58 -13.17 4.43 14.56
N PRO A 59 -14.03 5.42 14.91
CA PRO A 59 -15.24 5.18 15.70
C PRO A 59 -16.06 4.06 15.05
N ASP A 60 -16.89 3.35 15.80
CA ASP A 60 -17.83 2.36 15.24
C ASP A 60 -18.82 3.05 14.29
N GLN A 61 -18.37 3.29 13.04
CA GLN A 61 -19.20 3.75 11.95
C GLN A 61 -20.18 2.63 11.66
N HIS A 62 -21.44 2.85 12.04
CA HIS A 62 -22.53 1.93 11.74
C HIS A 62 -22.62 1.78 10.22
N VAL A 63 -22.32 0.57 9.75
CA VAL A 63 -22.02 0.17 8.36
C VAL A 63 -23.26 0.21 7.44
N ARG A 64 -24.27 1.02 7.75
CA ARG A 64 -25.39 1.26 6.83
C ARG A 64 -25.12 2.53 6.03
N TYR A 65 -24.58 2.33 4.83
CA TYR A 65 -24.79 3.23 3.69
C TYR A 65 -24.14 4.63 3.76
N ARG A 66 -22.89 4.75 4.24
CA ARG A 66 -22.04 5.89 3.82
C ARG A 66 -20.91 5.40 2.93
N VAL A 67 -20.94 5.91 1.69
CA VAL A 67 -19.83 5.82 0.73
C VAL A 67 -18.57 6.31 1.45
N PRO A 68 -17.45 5.58 1.36
CA PRO A 68 -16.18 5.97 1.98
C PRO A 68 -15.84 7.43 1.67
N ASP A 69 -15.27 8.12 2.66
CA ASP A 69 -14.87 9.52 2.56
C ASP A 69 -14.13 9.83 1.26
N ARG A 70 -14.32 11.05 0.75
CA ARG A 70 -13.94 11.51 -0.59
C ARG A 70 -12.45 11.34 -0.95
N GLY A 71 -11.58 11.00 0.01
CA GLY A 71 -10.16 10.65 -0.20
C GLY A 71 -9.87 9.17 -0.48
N ALA A 72 -10.81 8.25 -0.23
CA ALA A 72 -10.60 6.80 -0.44
C ALA A 72 -10.30 6.45 -1.90
N GLY A 73 -10.87 7.20 -2.86
CA GLY A 73 -10.63 7.02 -4.29
C GLY A 73 -9.19 7.35 -4.73
N ALA A 74 -8.46 8.16 -3.96
CA ALA A 74 -7.07 8.52 -4.25
C ALA A 74 -6.07 7.47 -3.75
N VAL A 75 -6.46 6.61 -2.80
CA VAL A 75 -5.54 5.67 -2.11
C VAL A 75 -4.96 4.65 -3.07
N LEU A 76 -5.80 4.03 -3.91
CA LEU A 76 -5.38 2.99 -4.85
C LEU A 76 -4.41 3.52 -5.93
N PRO A 77 -4.71 4.63 -6.66
CA PRO A 77 -3.77 5.18 -7.62
C PRO A 77 -2.50 5.74 -6.94
N ALA A 78 -2.59 6.28 -5.71
CA ALA A 78 -1.40 6.73 -4.97
C ALA A 78 -0.47 5.56 -4.64
N ALA A 79 -1.02 4.47 -4.08
CA ALA A 79 -0.25 3.28 -3.73
C ALA A 79 0.40 2.65 -4.97
N ALA A 80 -0.34 2.53 -6.07
CA ALA A 80 0.19 2.02 -7.34
C ALA A 80 1.29 2.93 -7.91
N GLY A 81 1.09 4.24 -7.91
CA GLY A 81 2.08 5.21 -8.37
C GLY A 81 3.37 5.16 -7.55
N LEU A 82 3.27 5.12 -6.21
CA LEU A 82 4.43 5.02 -5.32
C LEU A 82 5.18 3.69 -5.49
N LEU A 83 4.45 2.58 -5.68
CA LEU A 83 5.06 1.28 -5.99
C LEU A 83 5.87 1.35 -7.29
N LEU A 84 5.31 1.95 -8.35
CA LEU A 84 6.02 2.11 -9.62
C LEU A 84 7.25 3.01 -9.50
N VAL A 85 7.20 4.07 -8.68
CA VAL A 85 8.38 4.90 -8.37
C VAL A 85 9.44 4.06 -7.66
N ALA A 86 9.07 3.24 -6.68
CA ALA A 86 10.01 2.34 -6.01
C ALA A 86 10.63 1.33 -7.00
N LEU A 87 9.83 0.80 -7.92
CA LEU A 87 10.31 -0.11 -8.96
C LEU A 87 11.24 0.56 -9.98
N CYS A 88 11.23 1.90 -10.11
CA CYS A 88 12.19 2.61 -10.97
C CYS A 88 13.64 2.37 -10.54
N PHE A 89 13.91 2.16 -9.24
CA PHE A 89 15.25 1.87 -8.74
C PHE A 89 15.78 0.50 -9.22
N VAL A 90 14.86 -0.43 -9.53
CA VAL A 90 15.18 -1.80 -9.94
C VAL A 90 15.13 -1.93 -11.47
N TYR A 91 14.05 -1.45 -12.08
CA TYR A 91 13.74 -1.68 -13.50
C TYR A 91 14.05 -0.48 -14.41
N GLY A 92 14.49 0.65 -13.84
CA GLY A 92 14.94 1.83 -14.57
C GLY A 92 13.90 2.95 -14.69
N ARG A 93 14.38 4.12 -15.13
CA ARG A 93 13.62 5.40 -15.12
C ARG A 93 12.42 5.45 -16.07
N TRP A 94 12.31 4.52 -17.03
CA TRP A 94 11.20 4.50 -18.00
C TRP A 94 9.84 4.31 -17.32
N LEU A 95 9.81 3.64 -16.17
CA LEU A 95 8.61 3.45 -15.34
C LEU A 95 8.00 4.77 -14.84
N LEU A 96 8.78 5.86 -14.78
CA LEU A 96 8.27 7.19 -14.41
C LEU A 96 7.19 7.68 -15.38
N ALA A 97 7.23 7.26 -16.66
CA ALA A 97 6.21 7.60 -17.64
C ALA A 97 4.82 7.08 -17.25
N VAL A 98 4.74 6.00 -16.47
CA VAL A 98 3.49 5.42 -15.97
C VAL A 98 3.20 5.85 -14.53
N ALA A 99 4.24 5.96 -13.70
CA ALA A 99 4.11 6.35 -12.30
C ALA A 99 3.60 7.79 -12.13
N LEU A 100 4.13 8.74 -12.90
CA LEU A 100 3.77 10.16 -12.76
C LEU A 100 2.29 10.43 -13.11
N PRO A 101 1.72 9.90 -14.21
CA PRO A 101 0.29 10.02 -14.47
C PRO A 101 -0.59 9.44 -13.35
N LEU A 102 -0.22 8.28 -12.80
CA LEU A 102 -0.96 7.66 -11.68
C LEU A 102 -0.93 8.54 -10.42
N LEU A 103 0.23 9.11 -10.09
CA LEU A 103 0.37 10.04 -8.98
C LEU A 103 -0.40 11.35 -9.22
N ALA A 104 -0.42 11.86 -10.46
CA ALA A 104 -1.20 13.03 -10.82
C ALA A 104 -2.71 12.78 -10.69
N VAL A 105 -3.20 11.61 -11.09
CA VAL A 105 -4.60 11.20 -10.89
C VAL A 105 -4.92 11.09 -9.40
N ALA A 106 -4.03 10.47 -8.61
CA ALA A 106 -4.20 10.39 -7.17
C ALA A 106 -4.28 11.78 -6.52
N ALA A 107 -3.38 12.69 -6.90
CA ALA A 107 -3.38 14.07 -6.43
C ALA A 107 -4.67 14.80 -6.83
N ALA A 108 -5.12 14.65 -8.08
CA ALA A 108 -6.37 15.25 -8.56
C ALA A 108 -7.59 14.74 -7.78
N LEU A 109 -7.65 13.44 -7.48
CA LEU A 109 -8.73 12.84 -6.68
C LEU A 109 -8.68 13.31 -5.23
N ALA A 110 -7.49 13.40 -4.64
CA ALA A 110 -7.30 13.91 -3.29
C ALA A 110 -7.74 15.38 -3.17
N VAL A 111 -7.36 16.23 -4.14
CA VAL A 111 -7.75 17.66 -4.16
C VAL A 111 -9.26 17.80 -4.40
N ARG A 112 -9.83 17.12 -5.40
CA ARG A 112 -11.27 17.21 -5.70
C ARG A 112 -12.14 16.71 -4.53
N GLY A 113 -11.63 15.79 -3.71
CA GLY A 113 -12.28 15.29 -2.51
C GLY A 113 -12.39 16.29 -1.34
N THR A 114 -11.64 17.41 -1.39
CA THR A 114 -11.64 18.44 -0.32
C THR A 114 -12.56 19.64 -0.58
N THR A 115 -13.17 19.73 -1.77
CA THR A 115 -13.98 20.90 -2.21
C THR A 115 -15.49 20.81 -2.01
N ALA A 116 -15.99 19.88 -1.17
CA ALA A 116 -17.39 19.93 -0.76
C ALA A 116 -17.58 20.95 0.37
N ARG A 117 -17.53 22.22 0.01
CA ARG A 117 -18.02 23.32 0.85
C ARG A 117 -19.53 23.12 0.93
N GLU A 118 -20.02 22.66 2.08
CA GLU A 118 -21.44 22.69 2.41
C GLU A 118 -21.92 24.14 2.26
N ARG A 119 -22.84 24.36 1.33
CA ARG A 119 -23.71 25.52 1.29
C ARG A 119 -25.10 25.05 1.66
#